data_AF-F4WFM1-F1
#
_entry.id   AF-F4WFM1-F1
#
_cell.length_a   1.000
_cell.length_b   1.000
_cell.length_c   1.000
_cell.angle_alpha   90.00
_cell.angle_beta   90.00
_cell.angle_gamma   90.00
#
_symmetry.space_group_name_H-M   'P 1'
#
loop_
_entity.id
_entity.type
_entity.pdbx_description
1 polymer ?
#
loop_
_entity_poly.entity_id
_entity_poly.type
_entity_poly.pdbx_seq_one_letter_code
_entity_poly.pdbx_strand_id
1 'polypeptide(L)'
;MITIFQTMTPIVIAFWFYCLLGVVGQYEWQARDSFDEIRMQMDKVNDDNCQIQHLGDLYLPDDSISHLPDIKDININPVFPNRTALLHLHNMALSRSFFWSYILQSRFIRPAINDTYDPGMMYYFLSTVADVSANPYINASAIYFSPNMSYSPSYRGFFNKTFPRFAPRTFRADDFNDPIHLERISTRNTFTIQDLGSFPTTRLSDDYTTDFYRINEWGIVAVTMDMLQLDINQCDDKFYKPNAFKDTHKCDRKTSYCVPILGRGFETGGYKCECKQGFEYPFEDLITYYDGQLVEAEFNNIVNDKETRYDMFKCRLAGASSIQVNLILLLSVLIFFLIQRRVENL
;
A
#
# COMPACT_ATOMS: atom_id res chain seq x y z
N MET A 1 -68.38 27.66 6.70
CA MET A 1 -66.98 28.04 6.98
C MET A 1 -66.25 27.10 7.95
N ILE A 2 -66.96 26.22 8.70
CA ILE A 2 -66.34 25.28 9.66
C ILE A 2 -65.93 23.95 9.01
N THR A 3 -66.56 23.54 7.91
CA THR A 3 -66.30 22.27 7.22
C THR A 3 -65.06 22.26 6.30
N ILE A 4 -64.56 23.43 5.88
CA ILE A 4 -63.35 23.55 5.04
C ILE A 4 -62.09 23.43 5.90
N PHE A 5 -62.15 23.84 7.18
CA PHE A 5 -61.00 23.78 8.09
C PHE A 5 -60.67 22.36 8.56
N GLN A 6 -61.65 21.44 8.59
CA GLN A 6 -61.44 20.05 9.01
C GLN A 6 -60.84 19.14 7.92
N THR A 7 -60.93 19.53 6.64
CA THR A 7 -60.35 18.76 5.52
C THR A 7 -58.94 19.21 5.12
N MET A 8 -58.56 20.45 5.49
CA MET A 8 -57.23 21.00 5.21
C MET A 8 -56.14 20.49 6.17
N THR A 9 -56.49 20.14 7.42
CA THR A 9 -55.53 19.64 8.40
C THR A 9 -54.89 18.29 8.06
N PRO A 10 -55.60 17.24 7.59
CA PRO A 10 -54.93 15.98 7.24
C PRO A 10 -54.05 16.09 5.98
N ILE A 11 -54.40 16.98 5.04
CA ILE A 11 -53.62 17.20 3.81
C ILE A 11 -52.29 17.89 4.11
N VAL A 12 -52.31 18.91 4.99
CA VAL A 12 -51.09 19.58 5.44
C VAL A 12 -50.20 18.63 6.23
N ILE A 13 -50.76 17.79 7.11
CA ILE A 13 -50.00 16.78 7.86
C ILE A 13 -49.40 15.73 6.92
N ALA A 14 -50.15 15.25 5.91
CA ALA A 14 -49.65 14.30 4.92
C ALA A 14 -48.54 14.90 4.04
N PHE A 15 -48.67 16.17 3.63
CA PHE A 15 -47.63 16.89 2.90
C PHE A 15 -46.38 17.11 3.76
N TRP A 16 -46.56 17.42 5.05
CA TRP A 16 -45.45 17.57 6.00
C TRP A 16 -44.74 16.24 6.27
N PHE A 17 -45.47 15.12 6.37
CA PHE A 17 -44.89 13.78 6.45
C PHE A 17 -44.18 13.37 5.15
N TYR A 18 -44.72 13.74 3.98
CA TYR A 18 -44.09 13.47 2.68
C TYR A 18 -42.80 14.30 2.50
N CYS A 19 -42.80 15.57 2.93
CA CYS A 19 -41.60 16.39 2.98
C CYS A 19 -40.57 15.86 3.99
N LEU A 20 -41.00 15.40 5.17
CA LEU A 20 -40.11 14.79 6.16
C LEU A 20 -39.51 13.47 5.66
N LEU A 21 -40.27 12.63 4.96
CA LEU A 21 -39.76 11.42 4.30
C LEU A 21 -38.81 11.75 3.14
N GLY A 22 -39.05 12.82 2.39
CA GLY A 22 -38.18 13.27 1.30
C GLY A 22 -36.81 13.78 1.77
N VAL A 23 -36.72 14.31 2.99
CA VAL A 23 -35.46 14.86 3.55
C VAL A 23 -34.51 13.75 4.04
N VAL A 24 -35.03 12.57 4.40
CA VAL A 24 -34.21 11.45 4.87
C VAL A 24 -33.44 10.75 3.73
N GLY A 25 -33.90 10.89 2.48
CA GLY A 25 -33.28 10.24 1.31
C GLY A 25 -32.18 11.04 0.59
N GLN A 26 -31.89 12.28 1.00
CA GLN A 26 -31.02 13.16 0.20
C GLN A 26 -29.53 12.74 0.19
N TYR A 27 -29.10 11.92 1.17
CA TYR A 27 -27.71 11.45 1.29
C TYR A 27 -27.57 9.92 1.20
N GLU A 28 -28.65 9.19 0.86
CA GLU A 28 -28.64 7.72 0.82
C GLU A 28 -27.97 7.12 -0.44
N TRP A 29 -27.65 7.95 -1.44
CA TRP A 29 -27.07 7.48 -2.69
C TRP A 29 -25.54 7.29 -2.63
N GLN A 30 -24.89 7.79 -1.57
CA GLN A 30 -23.45 7.62 -1.36
C GLN A 30 -23.18 6.84 -0.07
N ALA A 31 -22.95 5.54 -0.22
CA ALA A 31 -22.33 4.77 0.85
C ALA A 31 -20.87 5.21 0.98
N ARG A 32 -20.44 5.51 2.21
CA ARG A 32 -19.02 5.71 2.53
C ARG A 32 -18.23 4.50 2.04
N ASP A 33 -17.18 4.73 1.27
CA ASP A 33 -16.34 3.66 0.76
C ASP A 33 -15.16 3.36 1.69
N SER A 34 -14.48 2.24 1.45
CA SER A 34 -13.33 1.83 2.26
C SER A 34 -12.14 2.76 2.11
N PHE A 35 -12.05 3.52 1.01
CA PHE A 35 -11.02 4.53 0.83
C PHE A 35 -11.22 5.69 1.81
N ASP A 36 -12.44 6.20 1.93
CA ASP A 36 -12.80 7.25 2.89
C ASP A 36 -12.61 6.81 4.36
N GLU A 37 -12.79 5.52 4.66
CA GLU A 37 -12.51 4.96 5.98
C GLU A 37 -11.02 4.98 6.31
N ILE A 38 -10.18 4.46 5.42
CA ILE A 38 -8.72 4.43 5.58
C ILE A 38 -8.15 5.84 5.60
N ARG A 39 -8.61 6.71 4.70
CA ARG A 39 -8.19 8.11 4.64
C ARG A 39 -8.50 8.84 5.94
N MET A 40 -9.68 8.63 6.51
CA MET A 40 -10.04 9.21 7.81
C MET A 40 -9.14 8.69 8.94
N GLN A 41 -8.74 7.41 8.93
CA GLN A 41 -7.80 6.87 9.91
C GLN A 41 -6.42 7.50 9.78
N MET A 42 -5.93 7.70 8.55
CA MET A 42 -4.66 8.38 8.29
C MET A 42 -4.68 9.83 8.78
N ASP A 43 -5.74 10.59 8.44
CA ASP A 43 -5.86 12.01 8.79
C ASP A 43 -6.19 12.21 10.29
N LYS A 44 -6.61 11.16 11.01
CA LYS A 44 -6.88 11.21 12.46
C LYS A 44 -5.59 11.39 13.28
N VAL A 45 -4.45 10.86 12.80
CA VAL A 45 -3.18 10.88 13.53
C VAL A 45 -2.25 11.94 12.95
N ASN A 46 -1.89 12.92 13.78
CA ASN A 46 -0.98 14.03 13.46
C ASN A 46 0.26 13.96 14.34
N ASP A 47 1.31 14.72 13.99
CA ASP A 47 2.57 14.79 14.76
C ASP A 47 2.33 15.12 16.24
N ASP A 48 1.43 16.07 16.51
CA ASP A 48 1.08 16.51 17.87
C ASP A 48 0.35 15.44 18.70
N ASN A 49 -0.44 14.56 18.06
CA ASN A 49 -1.32 13.63 18.76
C ASN A 49 -0.77 12.19 18.80
N CYS A 50 0.22 11.87 17.98
CA CYS A 50 0.80 10.54 17.81
C CYS A 50 1.28 9.90 19.14
N GLN A 51 1.77 10.71 20.08
CA GLN A 51 2.24 10.22 21.39
C GLN A 51 1.10 9.80 22.33
N ILE A 52 -0.12 10.30 22.12
CA ILE A 52 -1.28 10.11 23.00
C ILE A 52 -2.19 9.00 22.47
N GLN A 53 -2.21 8.77 21.16
CA GLN A 53 -3.07 7.77 20.53
C GLN A 53 -2.71 6.34 20.95
N HIS A 54 -3.73 5.48 20.95
CA HIS A 54 -3.57 4.05 21.22
C HIS A 54 -2.78 3.38 20.09
N LEU A 55 -2.01 2.34 20.42
CA LEU A 55 -1.15 1.64 19.46
C LEU A 55 -1.93 1.16 18.22
N GLY A 56 -3.11 0.57 18.43
CA GLY A 56 -3.96 0.09 17.32
C GLY A 56 -4.49 1.18 16.38
N ASP A 57 -4.54 2.44 16.82
CA ASP A 57 -4.96 3.57 15.97
C ASP A 57 -3.79 4.12 15.13
N LEU A 58 -2.55 3.67 15.40
CA LEU A 58 -1.34 4.05 14.64
C LEU A 58 -1.09 3.13 13.45
N TYR A 59 -1.79 1.99 13.37
CA TYR A 59 -1.64 1.02 12.30
C TYR A 59 -2.90 0.99 11.44
N LEU A 60 -2.68 0.92 10.14
CA LEU A 60 -3.73 0.60 9.18
C LEU A 60 -3.89 -0.91 9.07
N PRO A 61 -5.07 -1.40 8.66
CA PRO A 61 -5.26 -2.83 8.46
C PRO A 61 -4.35 -3.34 7.33
N ASP A 62 -3.91 -4.60 7.43
CA ASP A 62 -2.91 -5.19 6.51
C ASP A 62 -3.38 -5.25 5.05
N ASP A 63 -4.70 -5.19 4.83
CA ASP A 63 -5.33 -5.18 3.50
C ASP A 63 -5.34 -3.79 2.83
N SER A 64 -4.92 -2.73 3.53
CA SER A 64 -4.74 -1.38 2.98
C SER A 64 -3.60 -1.29 1.96
N ILE A 65 -2.75 -2.30 1.86
CA ILE A 65 -1.69 -2.35 0.86
C ILE A 65 -2.01 -3.46 -0.14
N SER A 66 -2.25 -3.07 -1.39
CA SER A 66 -2.62 -4.02 -2.46
C SER A 66 -1.46 -4.95 -2.86
N HIS A 67 -0.22 -4.50 -2.68
CA HIS A 67 1.00 -5.21 -3.06
C HIS A 67 2.02 -5.17 -1.92
N LEU A 68 1.89 -6.09 -0.94
CA LEU A 68 2.93 -6.25 0.06
C LEU A 68 4.21 -6.79 -0.61
N PRO A 69 5.37 -6.13 -0.44
CA PRO A 69 6.61 -6.64 -1.00
C PRO A 69 7.04 -7.90 -0.25
N ASP A 70 6.93 -9.07 -0.88
CA ASP A 70 7.53 -10.29 -0.35
C ASP A 70 9.02 -10.35 -0.73
N ILE A 71 9.86 -10.58 0.27
CA ILE A 71 11.31 -10.76 0.11
C ILE A 71 11.65 -12.01 -0.71
N LYS A 72 10.75 -12.99 -0.78
CA LYS A 72 10.91 -14.24 -1.56
C LYS A 72 10.68 -14.03 -3.05
N ASP A 73 9.82 -13.09 -3.41
CA ASP A 73 9.40 -12.85 -4.80
C ASP A 73 10.25 -11.79 -5.52
N ILE A 74 11.33 -11.32 -4.88
CA ILE A 74 12.25 -10.30 -5.42
C ILE A 74 12.87 -10.72 -6.76
N ASN A 75 13.05 -12.04 -6.99
CA ASN A 75 13.64 -12.57 -8.22
C ASN A 75 12.61 -12.92 -9.31
N ILE A 76 11.30 -12.90 -9.00
CA ILE A 76 10.22 -13.35 -9.90
C ILE A 76 9.52 -12.14 -10.53
N ASN A 77 9.29 -11.09 -9.75
CA ASN A 77 8.75 -9.82 -10.25
C ASN A 77 9.88 -8.94 -10.79
N PRO A 78 9.67 -8.19 -11.89
CA PRO A 78 10.65 -7.20 -12.32
C PRO A 78 10.95 -6.26 -11.15
N VAL A 79 12.24 -6.14 -10.80
CA VAL A 79 12.67 -5.26 -9.71
C VAL A 79 12.38 -3.82 -10.13
N PHE A 80 11.28 -3.28 -9.63
CA PHE A 80 10.97 -1.86 -9.80
C PHE A 80 12.16 -1.04 -9.25
N PRO A 81 12.50 0.11 -9.85
CA PRO A 81 13.60 0.97 -9.38
C PRO A 81 13.54 1.26 -7.87
N ASN A 82 12.32 1.42 -7.33
CA ASN A 82 12.05 1.67 -5.90
C ASN A 82 12.24 0.44 -5.00
N ARG A 83 12.42 -0.77 -5.56
CA ARG A 83 12.61 -2.03 -4.80
C ARG A 83 14.07 -2.49 -4.74
N THR A 84 15.00 -1.78 -5.37
CA THR A 84 16.44 -2.07 -5.28
C THR A 84 16.97 -1.97 -3.84
N ALA A 85 16.42 -1.05 -3.05
CA ALA A 85 16.75 -0.89 -1.64
C ALA A 85 16.36 -2.12 -0.78
N LEU A 86 15.25 -2.79 -1.10
CA LEU A 86 14.82 -4.02 -0.41
C LEU A 86 15.81 -5.16 -0.63
N LEU A 87 16.25 -5.35 -1.88
CA LEU A 87 17.25 -6.36 -2.23
C LEU A 87 18.59 -6.05 -1.55
N HIS A 88 18.98 -4.78 -1.53
CA HIS A 88 20.21 -4.36 -0.85
C HIS A 88 20.11 -4.58 0.68
N LEU A 89 18.97 -4.27 1.29
CA LEU A 89 18.70 -4.53 2.71
C LEU A 89 18.72 -6.03 3.03
N HIS A 90 18.10 -6.86 2.19
CA HIS A 90 18.14 -8.31 2.30
C HIS A 90 19.57 -8.84 2.30
N ASN A 91 20.37 -8.41 1.32
CA ASN A 91 21.76 -8.81 1.21
C ASN A 91 22.58 -8.34 2.42
N MET A 92 22.38 -7.10 2.89
CA MET A 92 23.04 -6.59 4.11
C MET A 92 22.64 -7.36 5.37
N ALA A 93 21.39 -7.80 5.48
CA ALA A 93 20.93 -8.60 6.62
C ALA A 93 21.53 -10.01 6.62
N LEU A 94 21.75 -10.60 5.44
CA LEU A 94 22.48 -11.87 5.30
C LEU A 94 23.99 -11.69 5.49
N SER A 95 24.53 -10.55 5.06
CA SER A 95 25.95 -10.22 5.10
C SER A 95 26.31 -9.21 6.21
N ARG A 96 25.64 -9.28 7.37
CA ARG A 96 25.90 -8.34 8.48
C ARG A 96 27.37 -8.28 8.83
N SER A 97 27.85 -7.06 9.12
CA SER A 97 29.24 -6.81 9.50
C SER A 97 29.69 -7.71 10.65
N PHE A 98 28.83 -7.95 11.64
CA PHE A 98 29.13 -8.82 12.79
C PHE A 98 29.66 -10.21 12.35
N PHE A 99 28.97 -10.86 11.41
CA PHE A 99 29.35 -12.18 10.89
C PHE A 99 30.57 -12.10 9.98
N TRP A 100 30.68 -11.06 9.15
CA TRP A 100 31.77 -10.93 8.20
C TRP A 100 33.10 -10.53 8.84
N SER A 101 33.14 -9.56 9.75
CA SER A 101 34.44 -9.17 10.34
C SER A 101 34.95 -10.20 11.35
N TYR A 102 34.14 -10.68 12.29
CA TYR A 102 34.67 -11.50 13.39
C TYR A 102 34.62 -13.01 13.12
N ILE A 103 33.51 -13.56 12.62
CA ILE A 103 33.43 -15.02 12.37
C ILE A 103 34.42 -15.41 11.27
N LEU A 104 34.58 -14.59 10.23
CA LEU A 104 35.60 -14.88 9.22
C LEU A 104 37.01 -14.70 9.77
N GLN A 105 37.32 -13.61 10.49
CA GLN A 105 38.66 -13.43 11.05
C GLN A 105 39.03 -14.55 12.03
N SER A 106 38.16 -14.92 12.96
CA SER A 106 38.41 -16.01 13.93
C SER A 106 38.52 -17.39 13.28
N ARG A 107 37.80 -17.64 12.17
CA ARG A 107 37.86 -18.92 11.45
C ARG A 107 39.07 -19.05 10.55
N PHE A 108 39.51 -17.96 9.91
CA PHE A 108 40.69 -17.97 9.02
C PHE A 108 42.00 -17.77 9.78
N ILE A 109 42.01 -16.97 10.83
CA ILE A 109 43.18 -16.69 11.67
C ILE A 109 43.00 -17.52 12.93
N ARG A 110 43.39 -18.80 12.91
CA ARG A 110 43.42 -19.63 14.13
C ARG A 110 44.31 -18.95 15.18
N PRO A 111 43.78 -18.49 16.33
CA PRO A 111 44.64 -18.00 17.40
C PRO A 111 45.39 -19.20 18.00
N ALA A 112 46.54 -18.94 18.60
CA ALA A 112 47.24 -19.94 19.39
C ALA A 112 46.30 -20.51 20.48
N ILE A 113 46.47 -21.80 20.79
CA ILE A 113 45.58 -22.70 21.56
C ILE A 113 45.03 -22.16 22.91
N ASN A 114 45.54 -21.04 23.42
CA ASN A 114 45.25 -20.54 24.77
C ASN A 114 44.41 -19.25 24.85
N ASP A 115 44.13 -18.57 23.74
CA ASP A 115 43.37 -17.31 23.75
C ASP A 115 41.95 -17.51 23.20
N THR A 116 40.98 -17.49 24.10
CA THR A 116 39.54 -17.49 23.78
C THR A 116 39.04 -16.06 23.80
N TYR A 117 39.27 -15.33 22.70
CA TYR A 117 38.69 -13.99 22.54
C TYR A 117 37.32 -14.08 21.89
N ASP A 118 36.29 -14.43 22.66
CA ASP A 118 34.92 -14.07 22.27
C ASP A 118 34.83 -12.55 22.01
N PRO A 119 33.95 -12.10 21.10
CA PRO A 119 33.87 -10.68 20.80
C PRO A 119 33.34 -9.92 22.01
N GLY A 120 34.08 -8.93 22.50
CA GLY A 120 33.61 -8.07 23.59
C GLY A 120 32.33 -7.29 23.19
N MET A 121 31.57 -6.79 24.16
CA MET A 121 30.35 -6.00 23.91
C MET A 121 30.58 -4.80 22.97
N MET A 122 31.77 -4.18 23.03
CA MET A 122 32.17 -3.11 22.11
C MET A 122 32.07 -3.53 20.63
N TYR A 123 32.40 -4.78 20.33
CA TYR A 123 32.34 -5.28 18.96
C TYR A 123 30.92 -5.31 18.41
N TYR A 124 29.92 -5.60 19.25
CA TYR A 124 28.51 -5.53 18.86
C TYR A 124 28.05 -4.09 18.56
N PHE A 125 28.54 -3.11 19.33
CA PHE A 125 28.29 -1.70 19.01
C PHE A 125 28.91 -1.32 17.67
N LEU A 126 30.20 -1.62 17.47
CA LEU A 126 30.90 -1.31 16.23
C LEU A 126 30.30 -2.03 15.01
N SER A 127 29.76 -3.25 15.16
CA SER A 127 29.07 -3.92 14.05
C SER A 127 27.77 -3.20 13.67
N THR A 128 26.97 -2.76 14.64
CA THR A 128 25.76 -1.98 14.31
C THR A 128 26.11 -0.66 13.61
N VAL A 129 27.19 0.02 14.02
CA VAL A 129 27.68 1.21 13.34
C VAL A 129 28.17 0.90 11.93
N ALA A 130 28.93 -0.19 11.75
CA ALA A 130 29.42 -0.61 10.45
C ALA A 130 28.26 -0.84 9.46
N ASP A 131 27.20 -1.52 9.89
CA ASP A 131 26.00 -1.78 9.08
C ASP A 131 25.34 -0.46 8.61
N VAL A 132 25.18 0.52 9.51
CA VAL A 132 24.56 1.81 9.16
C VAL A 132 25.51 2.64 8.29
N SER A 133 26.81 2.67 8.60
CA SER A 133 27.81 3.45 7.86
C SER A 133 28.04 2.95 6.44
N ALA A 134 27.91 1.63 6.22
CA ALA A 134 28.14 1.00 4.91
C ALA A 134 27.09 1.39 3.87
N ASN A 135 25.89 1.82 4.28
CA ASN A 135 24.83 2.18 3.35
C ASN A 135 24.05 3.43 3.84
N PRO A 136 24.00 4.52 3.04
CA PRO A 136 23.26 5.74 3.38
C PRO A 136 21.74 5.54 3.50
N TYR A 137 21.18 4.51 2.86
CA TYR A 137 19.76 4.18 2.91
C TYR A 137 19.35 3.42 4.17
N ILE A 138 20.31 2.98 5.00
CA ILE A 138 20.02 2.40 6.31
C ILE A 138 20.02 3.50 7.36
N ASN A 139 18.88 3.63 8.04
CA ASN A 139 18.71 4.56 9.15
C ASN A 139 19.09 3.96 10.50
N ALA A 140 18.89 2.65 10.66
CA ALA A 140 19.10 1.99 11.95
C ALA A 140 19.56 0.55 11.78
N SER A 141 20.34 0.08 12.73
CA SER A 141 20.66 -1.33 12.88
C SER A 141 20.72 -1.67 14.36
N ALA A 142 20.23 -2.86 14.72
CA ALA A 142 20.19 -3.30 16.10
C ALA A 142 20.42 -4.81 16.21
N ILE A 143 20.96 -5.22 17.35
CA ILE A 143 21.05 -6.63 17.74
C ILE A 143 20.33 -6.73 19.07
N TYR A 144 19.26 -7.52 19.12
CA TYR A 144 18.47 -7.73 20.33
C TYR A 144 18.80 -9.09 20.92
N PHE A 145 19.11 -9.10 22.22
CA PHE A 145 19.24 -10.34 22.97
C PHE A 145 17.94 -10.63 23.72
N SER A 146 17.55 -11.89 23.74
CA SER A 146 16.36 -12.39 24.43
C SER A 146 16.64 -12.50 25.93
N PRO A 147 15.72 -12.02 26.79
CA PRO A 147 15.87 -12.08 28.24
C PRO A 147 15.80 -13.51 28.79
N ASN A 148 15.11 -14.41 28.08
CA ASN A 148 14.85 -15.78 28.52
C ASN A 148 15.61 -16.80 27.65
N MET A 149 16.88 -16.52 27.37
CA MET A 149 17.73 -17.44 26.60
C MET A 149 19.13 -17.55 27.20
N SER A 150 19.69 -18.75 27.18
CA SER A 150 21.09 -18.99 27.52
C SER A 150 21.98 -18.79 26.29
N TYR A 151 22.99 -17.93 26.43
CA TYR A 151 23.99 -17.68 25.41
C TYR A 151 25.18 -18.64 25.55
N SER A 152 26.03 -18.71 24.53
CA SER A 152 27.13 -19.66 24.49
C SER A 152 28.00 -19.57 25.75
N PRO A 153 28.41 -20.71 26.32
CA PRO A 153 29.25 -20.75 27.53
C PRO A 153 30.69 -20.27 27.27
N SER A 154 30.98 -19.80 26.06
CA SER A 154 32.29 -19.28 25.66
C SER A 154 32.63 -18.00 26.44
N TYR A 155 31.63 -17.13 26.68
CA TYR A 155 31.78 -15.95 27.52
C TYR A 155 32.05 -16.32 28.99
N ARG A 156 33.32 -16.26 29.40
CA ARG A 156 33.72 -16.45 30.80
C ARG A 156 33.43 -15.17 31.61
N GLY A 157 32.59 -15.24 32.65
CA GLY A 157 32.42 -14.14 33.64
C GLY A 157 31.00 -13.59 33.83
N PHE A 158 30.88 -12.28 34.09
CA PHE A 158 29.62 -11.56 34.41
C PHE A 158 28.60 -11.49 33.26
N PHE A 159 29.02 -11.91 32.06
CA PHE A 159 28.23 -11.86 30.82
C PHE A 159 26.87 -12.57 30.92
N ASN A 160 26.74 -13.65 31.70
CA ASN A 160 25.46 -14.35 31.88
C ASN A 160 24.36 -13.51 32.56
N LYS A 161 24.71 -12.42 33.26
CA LYS A 161 23.72 -11.52 33.90
C LYS A 161 23.33 -10.33 33.02
N THR A 162 24.20 -9.91 32.10
CA THR A 162 24.02 -8.70 31.31
C THR A 162 23.60 -8.97 29.87
N PHE A 163 24.12 -10.04 29.24
CA PHE A 163 23.78 -10.38 27.85
C PHE A 163 22.29 -10.59 27.59
N PRO A 164 21.50 -11.24 28.47
CA PRO A 164 20.09 -11.47 28.20
C PRO A 164 19.26 -10.19 27.98
N ARG A 165 19.73 -9.04 28.46
CA ARG A 165 19.07 -7.74 28.24
C ARG A 165 19.90 -6.79 27.37
N PHE A 166 21.07 -7.20 26.90
CA PHE A 166 21.93 -6.33 26.10
C PHE A 166 21.31 -6.11 24.73
N ALA A 167 21.23 -4.87 24.26
CA ALA A 167 20.65 -4.57 22.96
C ALA A 167 21.28 -3.31 22.35
N PRO A 168 22.43 -3.44 21.68
CA PRO A 168 23.03 -2.32 20.97
C PRO A 168 22.17 -1.95 19.76
N ARG A 169 21.77 -0.69 19.72
CA ARG A 169 21.05 -0.08 18.61
C ARG A 169 21.79 1.18 18.16
N THR A 170 22.11 1.21 16.88
CA THR A 170 22.65 2.40 16.22
C THR A 170 21.56 3.05 15.38
N PHE A 171 21.45 4.36 15.50
CA PHE A 171 20.62 5.22 14.66
C PHE A 171 21.48 6.28 13.98
N ARG A 172 21.15 6.57 12.73
CA ARG A 172 21.69 7.70 11.98
C ARG A 172 21.04 8.97 12.51
N ALA A 173 21.86 9.83 13.10
CA ALA A 173 21.44 11.09 13.68
C ALA A 173 21.82 12.25 12.76
N ASP A 174 21.04 13.32 12.86
CA ASP A 174 21.36 14.58 12.21
C ASP A 174 22.31 15.41 13.09
N ASP A 175 23.36 15.95 12.48
CA ASP A 175 24.40 16.75 13.12
C ASP A 175 24.22 18.26 12.89
N PHE A 176 23.08 18.67 12.33
CA PHE A 176 22.73 20.08 12.11
C PHE A 176 22.90 20.97 13.36
N ASN A 177 22.62 20.43 14.55
CA ASN A 177 22.68 21.17 15.82
C ASN A 177 23.97 20.92 16.62
N ASP A 178 24.99 20.31 16.01
CA ASP A 178 26.26 20.06 16.68
C ASP A 178 27.10 21.36 16.76
N PRO A 179 27.54 21.81 17.94
CA PRO A 179 28.37 23.00 18.08
C PRO A 179 29.68 23.00 17.28
N ILE A 180 30.20 21.82 16.88
CA ILE A 180 31.39 21.75 16.01
C ILE A 180 31.06 21.92 14.51
N HIS A 181 29.78 21.84 14.13
CA HIS A 181 29.36 21.96 12.75
C HIS A 181 28.94 23.41 12.41
N LEU A 182 29.89 24.21 11.94
CA LEU A 182 29.70 25.63 11.66
C LEU A 182 28.63 25.93 10.59
N GLU A 183 28.52 25.06 9.59
CA GLU A 183 27.64 25.24 8.43
C GLU A 183 26.17 24.97 8.76
N ARG A 184 25.88 24.28 9.88
CA ARG A 184 24.54 23.85 10.27
C ARG A 184 23.79 23.28 9.08
N ILE A 185 24.40 22.33 8.39
CA ILE A 185 23.75 21.52 7.37
C ILE A 185 23.61 20.10 7.91
N SER A 186 22.75 19.28 7.32
CA SER A 186 22.74 17.86 7.68
C SER A 186 23.82 17.15 6.87
N THR A 187 24.88 16.65 7.51
CA THR A 187 25.85 15.77 6.82
C THR A 187 25.42 14.32 6.84
N ARG A 188 24.48 13.97 7.74
CA ARG A 188 23.97 12.61 7.95
C ARG A 188 25.07 11.59 8.31
N ASN A 189 26.26 12.05 8.71
CA ASN A 189 27.43 11.21 9.02
C ASN A 189 27.57 10.88 10.51
N THR A 190 26.69 11.42 11.34
CA THR A 190 26.69 11.18 12.78
C THR A 190 25.81 9.98 13.12
N PHE A 191 26.34 9.10 13.97
CA PHE A 191 25.65 7.89 14.42
C PHE A 191 25.54 7.93 15.94
N THR A 192 24.32 7.80 16.45
CA THR A 192 24.04 7.66 17.87
C THR A 192 23.83 6.19 18.21
N ILE A 193 24.59 5.69 19.18
CA ILE A 193 24.59 4.30 19.58
C ILE A 193 24.11 4.24 21.03
N GLN A 194 23.12 3.40 21.30
CA GLN A 194 22.54 3.24 22.64
C GLN A 194 22.31 1.76 22.94
N ASP A 195 22.49 1.38 24.20
CA ASP A 195 22.07 0.08 24.70
C ASP A 195 20.64 0.17 25.23
N LEU A 196 19.71 -0.50 24.56
CA LEU A 196 18.31 -0.55 25.00
C LEU A 196 18.11 -1.42 26.24
N GLY A 197 19.10 -2.23 26.59
CA GLY A 197 19.16 -2.91 27.88
C GLY A 197 19.42 -1.99 29.06
N SER A 198 19.92 -0.79 28.80
CA SER A 198 20.28 0.18 29.83
C SER A 198 19.18 1.23 29.95
N PHE A 199 18.20 0.95 30.82
CA PHE A 199 17.08 1.84 31.09
C PHE A 199 16.89 2.04 32.60
N PRO A 200 16.36 3.20 33.03
CA PRO A 200 16.04 3.42 34.43
C PRO A 200 14.82 2.59 34.83
N THR A 201 14.85 2.00 36.02
CA THR A 201 13.76 1.15 36.55
C THR A 201 12.41 1.88 36.68
N THR A 202 12.41 3.21 36.61
CA THR A 202 11.20 4.05 36.63
C THR A 202 10.49 4.14 35.29
N ARG A 203 11.14 3.80 34.16
CA ARG A 203 10.60 3.95 32.80
C ARG A 203 10.47 2.59 32.11
N LEU A 204 9.41 1.85 32.47
CA LEU A 204 9.11 0.55 31.88
C LEU A 204 8.88 0.60 30.36
N SER A 205 8.45 1.75 29.82
CA SER A 205 8.26 1.97 28.38
C SER A 205 9.55 1.88 27.57
N ASP A 206 10.72 2.02 28.21
CA ASP A 206 12.01 1.96 27.54
C ASP A 206 12.57 0.51 27.53
N ASP A 207 11.97 -0.42 28.30
CA ASP A 207 12.36 -1.83 28.32
C ASP A 207 11.81 -2.56 27.09
N TYR A 208 12.69 -2.82 26.11
CA TYR A 208 12.36 -3.50 24.85
C TYR A 208 11.86 -4.94 25.02
N THR A 209 11.94 -5.52 26.22
CA THR A 209 11.42 -6.87 26.50
C THR A 209 9.95 -6.87 26.90
N THR A 210 9.38 -5.69 27.16
CA THR A 210 7.98 -5.54 27.59
C THR A 210 7.06 -5.20 26.44
N ASP A 211 5.79 -5.60 26.54
CA ASP A 211 4.76 -5.26 25.56
C ASP A 211 4.44 -3.76 25.50
N PHE A 212 4.88 -2.99 26.52
CA PHE A 212 4.74 -1.53 26.55
C PHE A 212 5.75 -0.81 25.65
N TYR A 213 6.78 -1.51 25.17
CA TYR A 213 7.75 -0.93 24.25
C TYR A 213 7.12 -0.77 22.86
N ARG A 214 7.03 0.48 22.38
CA ARG A 214 6.30 0.85 21.15
C ARG A 214 6.81 0.13 19.89
N ILE A 215 8.01 -0.46 19.91
CA ILE A 215 8.62 -1.18 18.78
C ILE A 215 8.95 -2.63 19.20
N ASN A 216 8.02 -3.33 19.86
CA ASN A 216 8.23 -4.70 20.33
C ASN A 216 8.10 -5.76 19.21
N GLU A 217 7.73 -5.37 18.00
CA GLU A 217 7.69 -6.30 16.86
C GLU A 217 9.11 -6.64 16.40
N TRP A 218 9.63 -7.76 16.89
CA TRP A 218 10.97 -8.24 16.56
C TRP A 218 11.03 -8.76 15.12
N GLY A 219 11.43 -7.89 14.19
CA GLY A 219 11.79 -8.26 12.82
C GLY A 219 13.31 -8.37 12.61
N ILE A 220 13.76 -9.28 11.73
CA ILE A 220 15.18 -9.36 11.32
C ILE A 220 15.53 -8.17 10.40
N VAL A 221 14.54 -7.70 9.62
CA VAL A 221 14.63 -6.53 8.75
C VAL A 221 13.26 -5.85 8.73
N ALA A 222 13.21 -4.59 9.12
CA ALA A 222 12.03 -3.74 8.93
C ALA A 222 12.33 -2.74 7.83
N VAL A 223 11.43 -2.61 6.86
CA VAL A 223 11.56 -1.66 5.76
C VAL A 223 10.40 -0.71 5.83
N THR A 224 10.71 0.56 6.05
CA THR A 224 9.74 1.64 6.04
C THR A 224 9.70 2.23 4.63
N MET A 225 8.50 2.36 4.08
CA MET A 225 8.25 3.04 2.82
C MET A 225 7.08 3.99 3.04
N ASP A 226 7.12 5.12 2.36
CA ASP A 226 6.01 6.05 2.35
C ASP A 226 4.81 5.38 1.67
N MET A 227 3.72 5.22 2.43
CA MET A 227 2.49 4.63 1.93
C MET A 227 1.89 5.47 0.79
N LEU A 228 2.11 6.79 0.78
CA LEU A 228 1.56 7.67 -0.25
C LEU A 228 2.13 7.37 -1.66
N GLN A 229 3.26 6.68 -1.72
CA GLN A 229 3.91 6.28 -2.98
C GLN A 229 3.44 4.89 -3.46
N LEU A 230 2.65 4.18 -2.67
CA LEU A 230 2.11 2.87 -3.02
C LEU A 230 0.80 3.01 -3.78
N ASP A 231 0.69 2.26 -4.87
CA ASP A 231 -0.54 2.19 -5.65
C ASP A 231 -1.65 1.43 -4.89
N ILE A 232 -2.86 1.97 -4.92
CA ILE A 232 -4.06 1.28 -4.47
C ILE A 232 -4.72 0.52 -5.62
N ASN A 233 -5.40 -0.59 -5.32
CA ASN A 233 -6.15 -1.35 -6.33
C ASN A 233 -7.65 -1.29 -6.02
N GLN A 234 -8.37 -0.46 -6.77
CA GLN A 234 -9.82 -0.28 -6.58
C GLN A 234 -10.69 -1.26 -7.39
N CYS A 235 -10.07 -2.07 -8.24
CA CYS A 235 -10.80 -2.97 -9.13
C CYS A 235 -11.37 -4.18 -8.41
N ASP A 236 -12.36 -4.81 -9.05
CA ASP A 236 -12.98 -6.03 -8.56
C ASP A 236 -11.93 -7.14 -8.37
N ASP A 237 -11.97 -7.83 -7.24
CA ASP A 237 -11.12 -9.00 -6.98
C ASP A 237 -11.89 -10.08 -6.20
N LYS A 238 -11.27 -11.25 -6.07
CA LYS A 238 -11.86 -12.38 -5.35
C LYS A 238 -11.98 -12.05 -3.86
N PHE A 239 -13.06 -12.53 -3.25
CA PHE A 239 -13.37 -12.28 -1.84
C PHE A 239 -12.21 -12.61 -0.88
N TYR A 240 -11.49 -13.71 -1.13
CA TYR A 240 -10.40 -14.20 -0.28
C TYR A 240 -9.08 -13.43 -0.40
N LYS A 241 -8.95 -12.51 -1.37
CA LYS A 241 -7.74 -11.68 -1.46
C LYS A 241 -7.85 -10.48 -0.52
N PRO A 242 -6.82 -10.24 0.31
CA PRO A 242 -6.75 -9.06 1.17
C PRO A 242 -6.51 -7.84 0.28
N ASN A 243 -7.53 -7.00 0.14
CA ASN A 243 -7.47 -5.70 -0.51
C ASN A 243 -8.66 -4.91 0.00
N ALA A 244 -8.40 -3.89 0.82
CA ALA A 244 -9.43 -3.05 1.41
C ALA A 244 -10.17 -2.24 0.35
N PHE A 245 -9.51 -1.88 -0.75
CA PHE A 245 -10.05 -1.00 -1.78
C PHE A 245 -10.79 -1.73 -2.90
N LYS A 246 -10.87 -3.05 -2.88
CA LYS A 246 -11.58 -3.80 -3.94
C LYS A 246 -13.05 -3.36 -4.04
N ASP A 247 -13.61 -3.48 -5.24
CA ASP A 247 -15.00 -3.13 -5.56
C ASP A 247 -15.37 -1.63 -5.36
N THR A 248 -14.39 -0.74 -5.10
CA THR A 248 -14.64 0.70 -4.89
C THR A 248 -14.61 1.54 -6.17
N HIS A 249 -14.23 0.93 -7.31
CA HIS A 249 -14.17 1.63 -8.59
C HIS A 249 -15.54 2.18 -9.02
N LYS A 250 -15.52 3.28 -9.78
CA LYS A 250 -16.72 3.95 -10.31
C LYS A 250 -17.04 3.62 -11.78
N CYS A 251 -16.34 2.66 -12.39
CA CYS A 251 -16.71 2.16 -13.72
C CYS A 251 -18.14 1.62 -13.80
N ASP A 252 -18.81 1.79 -14.95
CA ASP A 252 -20.11 1.18 -15.18
C ASP A 252 -20.02 -0.34 -15.30
N ARG A 253 -20.49 -1.06 -14.28
CA ARG A 253 -20.44 -2.53 -14.19
C ARG A 253 -21.25 -3.24 -15.27
N LYS A 254 -22.17 -2.56 -15.96
CA LYS A 254 -22.96 -3.16 -17.05
C LYS A 254 -22.14 -3.24 -18.34
N THR A 255 -21.56 -2.12 -18.75
CA THR A 255 -20.92 -1.98 -20.07
C THR A 255 -19.39 -2.07 -20.03
N SER A 256 -18.76 -1.90 -18.86
CA SER A 256 -17.31 -1.86 -18.68
C SER A 256 -16.83 -2.73 -17.49
N TYR A 257 -15.52 -2.97 -17.42
CA TYR A 257 -14.82 -3.62 -16.31
C TYR A 257 -13.57 -2.82 -15.92
N CYS A 258 -13.14 -2.97 -14.67
CA CYS A 258 -12.01 -2.21 -14.11
C CYS A 258 -10.68 -2.94 -14.35
N VAL A 259 -9.65 -2.18 -14.74
CA VAL A 259 -8.26 -2.66 -14.82
C VAL A 259 -7.32 -1.70 -14.06
N PRO A 260 -6.51 -2.17 -13.11
CA PRO A 260 -5.64 -1.30 -12.32
C PRO A 260 -4.49 -0.72 -13.17
N ILE A 261 -4.09 0.51 -12.87
CA ILE A 261 -2.94 1.21 -13.46
C ILE A 261 -1.93 1.47 -12.33
N LEU A 262 -0.68 1.03 -12.54
CA LEU A 262 0.42 1.25 -11.60
C LEU A 262 1.10 2.61 -11.84
N GLY A 263 1.68 3.20 -10.80
CA GLY A 263 2.39 4.47 -10.81
C GLY A 263 1.54 5.71 -10.57
N ARG A 264 0.37 5.56 -9.91
CA ARG A 264 -0.53 6.67 -9.52
C ARG A 264 -0.47 6.98 -8.03
N GLY A 265 0.25 6.19 -7.23
CA GLY A 265 0.39 6.40 -5.80
C GLY A 265 -0.91 6.14 -5.04
N PHE A 266 -0.98 6.69 -3.83
CA PHE A 266 -2.11 6.50 -2.93
C PHE A 266 -3.25 7.48 -3.22
N GLU A 267 -3.81 7.39 -4.42
CA GLU A 267 -4.91 8.24 -4.89
C GLU A 267 -6.01 7.41 -5.54
N THR A 268 -7.26 7.87 -5.41
CA THR A 268 -8.41 7.30 -6.12
C THR A 268 -8.29 7.52 -7.62
N GLY A 269 -8.86 6.60 -8.40
CA GLY A 269 -8.78 6.63 -9.86
C GLY A 269 -7.53 5.95 -10.40
N GLY A 270 -6.84 5.14 -9.59
CA GLY A 270 -5.70 4.29 -9.97
C GLY A 270 -6.04 3.15 -10.96
N TYR A 271 -7.01 3.34 -11.85
CA TYR A 271 -7.54 2.32 -12.75
C TYR A 271 -8.02 2.92 -14.07
N LYS A 272 -8.33 2.04 -15.03
CA LYS A 272 -9.08 2.37 -16.25
C LYS A 272 -10.32 1.50 -16.38
N CYS A 273 -11.37 2.06 -16.97
CA CYS A 273 -12.59 1.35 -17.33
C CYS A 273 -12.50 0.90 -18.79
N GLU A 274 -12.30 -0.39 -19.00
CA GLU A 274 -12.28 -1.01 -20.33
C GLU A 274 -13.67 -1.55 -20.68
N CYS A 275 -14.08 -1.41 -21.94
CA CYS A 275 -15.38 -1.88 -22.39
C CYS A 275 -15.44 -3.41 -22.43
N LYS A 276 -16.55 -3.98 -21.96
CA LYS A 276 -16.80 -5.42 -22.08
C LYS A 276 -16.95 -5.84 -23.55
N GLN A 277 -16.74 -7.11 -23.83
CA GLN A 277 -16.99 -7.67 -25.16
C GLN A 277 -18.44 -7.38 -25.60
N GLY A 278 -18.60 -6.89 -26.84
CA GLY A 278 -19.89 -6.45 -27.38
C GLY A 278 -20.24 -4.98 -27.09
N PHE A 279 -19.40 -4.28 -26.32
CA PHE A 279 -19.43 -2.83 -26.16
C PHE A 279 -18.15 -2.21 -26.73
N GLU A 280 -18.25 -0.96 -27.19
CA GLU A 280 -17.14 -0.19 -27.72
C GLU A 280 -17.06 1.19 -27.09
N TYR A 281 -15.85 1.75 -27.10
CA TYR A 281 -15.60 3.12 -26.71
C TYR A 281 -16.28 4.06 -27.71
N PRO A 282 -17.16 4.99 -27.27
CA PRO A 282 -17.97 5.79 -28.20
C PRO A 282 -17.20 6.81 -29.06
N PHE A 283 -16.04 7.26 -28.61
CA PHE A 283 -15.28 8.36 -29.22
C PHE A 283 -14.12 7.83 -30.08
N GLU A 284 -13.72 8.58 -31.11
CA GLU A 284 -12.62 8.24 -32.02
C GLU A 284 -11.28 8.79 -31.51
N ASP A 285 -10.90 8.40 -30.29
CA ASP A 285 -9.63 8.80 -29.67
C ASP A 285 -8.53 7.74 -29.86
N LEU A 286 -7.28 8.10 -29.56
CA LEU A 286 -6.15 7.16 -29.53
C LEU A 286 -6.27 6.12 -28.40
N ILE A 287 -7.13 6.38 -27.41
CA ILE A 287 -7.39 5.52 -26.27
C ILE A 287 -8.76 4.85 -26.42
N THR A 288 -8.92 3.65 -25.86
CA THR A 288 -10.14 2.84 -25.95
C THR A 288 -10.79 2.59 -24.59
N TYR A 289 -10.43 3.37 -23.58
CA TYR A 289 -10.86 3.21 -22.20
C TYR A 289 -11.11 4.57 -21.55
N TYR A 290 -11.90 4.58 -20.49
CA TYR A 290 -12.06 5.77 -19.64
C TYR A 290 -11.04 5.75 -18.51
N ASP A 291 -10.36 6.88 -18.32
CA ASP A 291 -9.41 7.05 -17.22
C ASP A 291 -10.16 7.16 -15.88
N GLY A 292 -9.81 6.31 -14.91
CA GLY A 292 -10.41 6.28 -13.58
C GLY A 292 -10.30 7.61 -12.83
N GLN A 293 -9.23 8.38 -13.01
CA GLN A 293 -9.11 9.70 -12.36
C GLN A 293 -10.17 10.68 -12.85
N LEU A 294 -10.49 10.66 -14.16
CA LEU A 294 -11.56 11.50 -14.72
C LEU A 294 -12.94 11.02 -14.26
N VAL A 295 -13.14 9.70 -14.21
CA VAL A 295 -14.39 9.10 -13.74
C VAL A 295 -14.65 9.45 -12.27
N GLU A 296 -13.64 9.32 -11.40
CA GLU A 296 -13.72 9.67 -9.98
C GLU A 296 -13.89 11.19 -9.77
N ALA A 297 -13.20 12.03 -10.56
CA ALA A 297 -13.38 13.48 -10.48
C ALA A 297 -14.80 13.92 -10.86
N GLU A 298 -15.36 13.35 -11.92
CA GLU A 298 -16.74 13.63 -12.35
C GLU A 298 -17.75 13.01 -11.37
N PHE A 299 -17.44 11.86 -10.76
CA PHE A 299 -18.22 11.32 -9.66
C PHE A 299 -18.23 12.25 -8.44
N ASN A 300 -17.07 12.80 -8.05
CA ASN A 300 -16.95 13.78 -6.97
C ASN A 300 -17.75 15.05 -7.25
N ASN A 301 -17.92 15.45 -8.51
CA ASN A 301 -18.80 16.56 -8.85
C ASN A 301 -20.28 16.21 -8.58
N ILE A 302 -20.71 14.96 -8.77
CA ILE A 302 -22.07 14.51 -8.40
C ILE A 302 -22.21 14.62 -6.88
N VAL A 303 -21.19 14.19 -6.13
CA VAL A 303 -21.17 14.23 -4.65
C VAL A 303 -21.34 15.65 -4.13
N ASN A 304 -20.71 16.61 -4.80
CA ASN A 304 -20.78 18.02 -4.43
C ASN A 304 -22.00 18.75 -5.02
N ASP A 305 -22.97 18.05 -5.59
CA ASP A 305 -24.16 18.61 -6.25
C ASP A 305 -23.80 19.67 -7.34
N LYS A 306 -22.75 19.37 -8.10
CA LYS A 306 -22.29 20.17 -9.24
C LYS A 306 -22.70 19.52 -10.56
N GLU A 307 -22.75 20.30 -11.63
CA GLU A 307 -22.98 19.78 -12.98
C GLU A 307 -21.86 18.80 -13.39
N THR A 308 -22.23 17.63 -13.92
CA THR A 308 -21.28 16.57 -14.27
C THR A 308 -21.59 15.91 -15.60
N ARG A 309 -20.58 15.29 -16.19
CA ARG A 309 -20.72 14.44 -17.38
C ARG A 309 -20.56 12.96 -17.03
N TYR A 310 -20.75 12.59 -15.78
CA TYR A 310 -20.48 11.24 -15.29
C TYR A 310 -21.24 10.14 -16.07
N ASP A 311 -22.47 10.44 -16.49
CA ASP A 311 -23.28 9.50 -17.28
C ASP A 311 -22.71 9.16 -18.67
N MET A 312 -21.77 9.96 -19.18
CA MET A 312 -21.09 9.70 -20.45
C MET A 312 -20.01 8.61 -20.34
N PHE A 313 -19.52 8.29 -19.13
CA PHE A 313 -18.50 7.26 -18.91
C PHE A 313 -19.08 5.83 -18.96
N LYS A 314 -19.85 5.54 -20.01
CA LYS A 314 -20.44 4.22 -20.31
C LYS A 314 -20.04 3.82 -21.72
N CYS A 315 -19.88 2.53 -21.95
CA CYS A 315 -19.58 2.04 -23.29
C CYS A 315 -20.89 1.86 -24.08
N ARG A 316 -20.83 2.09 -25.39
CA ARG A 316 -21.99 1.86 -26.28
C ARG A 316 -21.97 0.44 -26.81
N LEU A 317 -23.13 -0.09 -27.22
CA LEU A 317 -23.17 -1.39 -27.92
C LEU A 317 -22.32 -1.32 -29.18
N ALA A 318 -21.43 -2.29 -29.36
CA ALA A 318 -20.56 -2.36 -30.52
C ALA A 318 -21.41 -2.44 -31.79
N GLY A 319 -21.12 -1.56 -32.74
CA GLY A 319 -21.77 -1.58 -34.04
C GLY A 319 -21.35 -2.83 -34.79
N ALA A 320 -22.18 -3.87 -34.82
CA ALA A 320 -22.00 -4.91 -35.81
C ALA A 320 -22.13 -4.27 -37.19
N SER A 321 -21.10 -4.39 -38.04
CA SER A 321 -21.25 -4.10 -39.45
C SER A 321 -22.35 -5.03 -39.97
N SER A 322 -23.57 -4.52 -40.12
CA SER A 322 -24.65 -5.28 -40.69
C SER A 322 -24.17 -5.74 -42.06
N ILE A 323 -24.05 -7.05 -42.27
CA ILE A 323 -23.80 -7.60 -43.61
C ILE A 323 -25.03 -7.20 -44.43
N GLN A 324 -24.91 -6.12 -45.20
CA GLN A 324 -25.94 -5.73 -46.15
C GLN A 324 -25.88 -6.73 -47.30
N VAL A 325 -26.70 -7.77 -47.20
CA VAL A 325 -26.89 -8.72 -48.29
C VAL A 325 -27.67 -8.00 -49.38
N ASN A 326 -26.99 -7.63 -50.46
CA ASN A 326 -27.65 -7.04 -51.63
C ASN A 326 -28.45 -8.13 -52.36
N LEU A 327 -29.77 -8.10 -52.19
CA LEU A 327 -30.71 -9.09 -52.75
C LEU A 327 -30.59 -9.20 -54.29
N ILE A 328 -30.20 -8.11 -54.95
CA ILE A 328 -30.02 -8.05 -56.42
C ILE A 328 -28.82 -8.91 -56.84
N LEU A 329 -27.72 -8.87 -56.09
CA LEU A 329 -26.55 -9.70 -56.37
C LEU A 329 -26.87 -11.19 -56.21
N LEU A 330 -27.59 -11.56 -55.15
CA LEU A 330 -28.03 -12.95 -54.96
C LEU A 330 -28.95 -13.44 -56.07
N LEU A 331 -29.92 -12.61 -56.50
CA LEU A 331 -30.80 -12.94 -57.61
C LEU A 331 -30.04 -13.07 -58.94
N SER A 332 -29.07 -12.19 -59.19
CA SER A 332 -28.27 -12.25 -60.41
C SER A 332 -27.43 -13.53 -60.50
N VAL A 333 -26.83 -13.97 -59.39
CA VAL A 333 -26.07 -15.22 -59.31
C VAL A 333 -26.98 -16.44 -59.48
N LEU A 334 -28.17 -16.43 -58.88
CA LEU A 334 -29.17 -17.50 -59.05
C LEU A 334 -29.64 -17.62 -60.50
N ILE A 335 -29.93 -16.49 -61.15
CA ILE A 335 -30.32 -16.46 -62.56
C ILE A 335 -29.16 -16.96 -63.44
N PHE A 336 -27.93 -16.54 -63.17
CA PHE A 336 -26.75 -17.03 -63.89
C PHE A 336 -26.56 -18.55 -63.75
N PHE A 337 -26.72 -19.09 -62.53
CA PHE A 337 -26.68 -20.54 -62.30
C PHE A 337 -27.80 -21.29 -63.03
N LEU A 338 -29.02 -20.74 -63.05
CA LEU A 338 -30.14 -21.34 -63.79
C LEU A 338 -29.92 -21.31 -65.31
N ILE A 339 -29.28 -20.25 -65.83
CA ILE A 339 -28.91 -20.16 -67.24
C ILE A 339 -27.81 -21.17 -67.57
N GLN A 340 -26.74 -21.28 -66.77
CA GLN A 340 -25.69 -22.29 -66.97
C GLN A 340 -26.25 -23.71 -66.95
N ARG A 341 -27.12 -24.03 -65.99
CA ARG A 341 -27.74 -25.35 -65.90
C ARG A 341 -28.67 -25.66 -67.08
N ARG A 342 -29.22 -24.64 -67.74
CA ARG A 342 -30.01 -24.81 -68.97
C ARG A 342 -29.12 -25.03 -70.20
N VAL A 343 -27.93 -24.44 -70.23
CA VAL A 343 -26.94 -24.62 -71.30
C VAL A 343 -26.26 -25.99 -71.23
N GLU A 344 -26.03 -26.55 -70.04
CA GLU A 344 -25.46 -27.91 -69.89
C GLU A 344 -26.45 -29.05 -70.21
N ASN A 345 -27.76 -28.77 -70.26
CA ASN A 345 -28.81 -29.75 -70.57
C ASN A 345 -29.34 -29.65 -72.01
N LEU A 346 -28.66 -28.89 -72.87
CA LEU A 346 -28.84 -28.81 -74.32
C LEU A 346 -27.61 -29.40 -75.00
#